data_AF-A0A843GY86-F1
#
_entry.id   AF-A0A843GY86-F1
#
_cell.length_a   1.000
_cell.length_b   1.000
_cell.length_c   1.000
_cell.angle_alpha   90.00
_cell.angle_beta   90.00
_cell.angle_gamma   90.00
#
_symmetry.space_group_name_H-M   'P 1'
#
loop_
_entity.id
_entity.type
_entity.pdbx_description
1 polymer ?
#
loop_
_entity_poly.entity_id
_entity_poly.type
_entity_poly.pdbx_seq_one_letter_code
_entity_poly.pdbx_strand_id
1 'polypeptide(L)'
;PHSMVQDTVENVKANGVHVDDNFNTLLDAVNAKVDADGSTLMQGNLNLNTHKITNVLAAENDGDAVNKGQMDAAVTAATPIATTTNAGLVQIGTNINLDAGVISLHDASTVNKGILKLGSTNTIANAAVALVRKTVITNTVPTTGEDGVIYFVYEL
;
A
#
# COMPACT_ATOMS: atom_id res chain seq x y z
N PRO A 1 68.52 35.13 38.37
CA PRO A 1 68.82 34.00 37.46
C PRO A 1 68.07 32.76 37.92
N HIS A 2 67.15 32.23 37.09
CA HIS A 2 66.60 30.91 37.33
C HIS A 2 67.73 29.87 37.32
N SER A 3 67.66 28.90 38.23
CA SER A 3 68.55 27.75 38.19
C SER A 3 68.15 26.87 37.00
N MET A 4 69.11 26.23 36.33
CA MET A 4 68.81 25.23 35.28
C MET A 4 67.79 24.17 35.73
N VAL A 5 67.79 23.83 37.03
CA VAL A 5 66.82 22.91 37.62
C VAL A 5 65.41 23.51 37.61
N GLN A 6 65.29 24.81 37.89
CA GLN A 6 64.02 25.53 37.92
C GLN A 6 63.44 25.66 36.51
N ASP A 7 64.26 26.00 35.51
CA ASP A 7 63.84 26.07 34.11
C ASP A 7 63.41 24.69 33.56
N THR A 8 64.09 23.62 33.98
CA THR A 8 63.71 22.25 33.59
C THR A 8 62.37 21.86 34.21
N VAL A 9 62.14 22.17 35.49
CA VAL A 9 60.88 21.87 36.18
C VAL A 9 59.72 22.68 35.59
N GLU A 10 59.93 23.96 35.26
CA GLU A 10 58.92 24.79 34.62
C GLU A 10 58.58 24.29 33.21
N ASN A 11 59.58 23.85 32.44
CA ASN A 11 59.38 23.26 31.11
C ASN A 11 58.63 21.93 31.17
N VAL A 12 58.95 21.04 32.12
CA VAL A 12 58.23 19.76 32.30
C VAL A 12 56.79 19.99 32.72
N LYS A 13 56.52 20.96 33.62
CA LYS A 13 55.15 21.31 34.02
C LYS A 13 54.37 21.91 32.85
N ALA A 14 54.96 22.84 32.11
CA ALA A 14 54.32 23.45 30.95
C ALA A 14 53.99 22.40 29.88
N ASN A 15 54.97 21.57 29.48
CA ASN A 15 54.74 20.56 28.45
C ASN A 15 53.84 19.41 28.91
N GLY A 16 53.91 18.97 30.16
CA GLY A 16 53.01 17.94 30.70
C GLY A 16 51.56 18.40 30.75
N VAL A 17 51.33 19.63 31.24
CA VAL A 17 49.99 20.25 31.27
C VAL A 17 49.43 20.44 29.86
N HIS A 18 50.25 20.84 28.89
CA HIS A 18 49.81 20.96 27.50
C HIS A 18 49.50 19.61 26.83
N VAL A 19 50.18 18.52 27.20
CA VAL A 19 49.86 17.17 26.68
C VAL A 19 48.58 16.63 27.30
N ASP A 20 48.40 16.82 28.61
CA ASP A 20 47.23 16.34 29.34
C ASP A 20 45.96 17.10 28.94
N ASP A 21 46.02 18.44 28.86
CA ASP A 21 44.87 19.26 28.47
C ASP A 21 44.42 19.01 27.02
N ASN A 22 45.38 18.85 26.10
CA ASN A 22 45.07 18.55 24.71
C ASN A 22 44.51 17.13 24.53
N PHE A 23 45.02 16.15 25.27
CA PHE A 23 44.51 14.78 25.23
C PHE A 23 43.10 14.70 25.83
N ASN A 24 42.85 15.36 26.95
CA ASN A 24 41.53 15.41 27.57
C ASN A 24 40.51 16.13 26.68
N THR A 25 40.89 17.25 26.07
CA THR A 25 40.03 17.97 25.13
C THR A 25 39.71 17.14 23.88
N LEU A 26 40.68 16.36 23.38
CA LEU A 26 40.44 15.45 22.26
C LEU A 26 39.55 14.26 22.67
N LEU A 27 39.72 13.73 23.88
CA LEU A 27 38.89 12.67 24.43
C LEU A 27 37.45 13.15 24.61
N ASP A 28 37.24 14.35 25.13
CA ASP A 28 35.93 14.98 25.26
C ASP A 28 35.32 15.26 23.88
N ALA A 29 36.11 15.74 22.92
CA ALA A 29 35.66 15.99 21.56
C ALA A 29 35.33 14.71 20.79
N VAL A 30 35.98 13.58 21.10
CA VAL A 30 35.68 12.26 20.52
C VAL A 30 34.44 11.66 21.18
N ASN A 31 34.32 11.76 22.51
CA ASN A 31 33.14 11.29 23.25
C ASN A 31 31.89 12.14 22.99
N ALA A 32 32.05 13.42 22.62
CA ALA A 32 30.94 14.28 22.20
C ALA A 32 30.50 14.04 20.74
N LYS A 33 31.20 13.19 19.98
CA LYS A 33 31.02 13.04 18.54
C LYS A 33 30.18 11.82 18.20
N VAL A 34 28.91 11.82 18.60
CA VAL A 34 27.92 10.77 18.30
C VAL A 34 28.40 9.38 18.76
N ASP A 35 27.91 8.92 19.91
CA ASP A 35 28.14 7.54 20.31
C ASP A 35 27.71 6.60 19.19
N ALA A 36 28.47 5.53 18.95
CA ALA A 36 28.18 4.60 17.87
C ALA A 36 26.80 3.91 18.03
N ASP A 37 26.25 3.92 19.25
CA ASP A 37 24.91 3.42 19.59
C ASP A 37 23.81 4.49 19.51
N GLY A 38 24.15 5.75 19.21
CA GLY A 38 23.21 6.86 19.12
C GLY A 38 22.68 7.39 20.46
N SER A 39 23.27 7.01 21.60
CA SER A 39 22.82 7.44 22.93
C SER A 39 22.99 8.95 23.15
N THR A 40 24.08 9.55 22.64
CA THR A 40 24.17 11.01 22.52
C THR A 40 23.31 11.53 21.36
N LEU A 41 22.25 12.26 21.68
CA LEU A 41 21.35 12.87 20.71
C LEU A 41 22.11 13.81 19.75
N MET A 42 21.95 13.58 18.45
CA MET A 42 22.39 14.52 17.42
C MET A 42 21.51 15.78 17.49
N GLN A 43 21.97 16.83 18.16
CA GLN A 43 21.26 18.09 18.23
C GLN A 43 21.46 18.89 16.93
N GLY A 44 20.37 19.48 16.42
CA GLY A 44 20.37 20.24 15.16
C GLY A 44 20.13 19.38 13.92
N ASN A 45 20.33 19.95 12.73
CA ASN A 45 20.06 19.28 11.46
C ASN A 45 21.30 18.55 10.95
N LEU A 46 21.14 17.27 10.57
CA LEU A 46 22.13 16.58 9.75
C LEU A 46 21.91 16.94 8.27
N ASN A 47 22.80 17.74 7.69
CA ASN A 47 22.72 18.12 6.27
C ASN A 47 23.73 17.31 5.43
N LEU A 48 23.23 16.42 4.57
CA LEU A 48 24.02 15.63 3.61
C LEU A 48 23.99 16.19 2.19
N ASN A 49 23.40 17.39 2.01
CA ASN A 49 23.07 17.98 0.72
C ASN A 49 22.29 16.97 -0.16
N THR A 50 22.86 16.52 -1.28
CA THR A 50 22.24 15.57 -2.20
C THR A 50 22.80 14.14 -2.10
N HIS A 51 23.51 13.81 -1.01
CA HIS A 51 24.09 12.49 -0.83
C HIS A 51 23.10 11.50 -0.21
N LYS A 52 23.28 10.21 -0.52
CA LYS A 52 22.50 9.11 0.05
C LYS A 52 23.10 8.65 1.38
N ILE A 53 22.23 8.24 2.30
CA ILE A 53 22.62 7.41 3.45
C ILE A 53 22.49 5.95 3.00
N THR A 54 23.59 5.21 2.99
CA THR A 54 23.63 3.80 2.59
C THR A 54 23.84 2.89 3.79
N ASN A 55 23.49 1.60 3.64
CA ASN A 55 23.62 0.57 4.69
C ASN A 55 22.80 0.86 5.97
N VAL A 56 21.65 1.51 5.84
CA VAL A 56 20.69 1.65 6.93
C VAL A 56 19.98 0.31 7.12
N LEU A 57 20.14 -0.30 8.30
CA LEU A 57 19.42 -1.51 8.68
C LEU A 57 17.90 -1.26 8.75
N ALA A 58 17.11 -2.32 8.91
CA ALA A 58 15.68 -2.15 9.13
C ALA A 58 15.45 -1.48 10.50
N ALA A 59 14.65 -0.42 10.52
CA ALA A 59 14.15 0.21 11.74
C ALA A 59 13.34 -0.78 12.59
N GLU A 60 13.57 -0.77 13.91
CA GLU A 60 12.86 -1.58 14.91
C GLU A 60 12.07 -0.71 15.90
N ASN A 61 12.50 0.54 16.11
CA ASN A 61 11.92 1.48 17.07
C ASN A 61 11.39 2.75 16.38
N ASP A 62 10.47 3.47 17.03
CA ASP A 62 9.79 4.66 16.49
C ASP A 62 10.74 5.84 16.13
N GLY A 63 11.95 5.86 16.68
CA GLY A 63 12.96 6.89 16.43
C GLY A 63 13.96 6.55 15.31
N ASP A 64 13.90 5.34 14.76
CA ASP A 64 14.89 4.85 13.81
C ASP A 64 14.70 5.45 12.41
N ALA A 65 15.80 5.58 11.68
CA ALA A 65 15.74 5.89 10.26
C ALA A 65 15.22 4.66 9.48
N VAL A 66 14.16 4.86 8.68
CA VAL A 66 13.62 3.80 7.81
C VAL A 66 14.43 3.68 6.52
N ASN A 67 14.70 2.45 6.09
CA ASN A 67 15.33 2.21 4.79
C ASN A 67 14.29 2.08 3.66
N LYS A 68 14.74 2.14 2.41
CA LYS A 68 13.85 2.06 1.24
C LYS A 68 13.08 0.73 1.18
N GLY A 69 13.69 -0.39 1.58
CA GLY A 69 13.04 -1.69 1.55
C GLY A 69 11.80 -1.74 2.47
N GLN A 70 11.91 -1.18 3.68
CA GLN A 70 10.77 -1.04 4.58
C GLN A 70 9.69 -0.11 4.02
N MET A 71 10.09 1.02 3.41
CA MET A 71 9.15 1.92 2.73
C MET A 71 8.43 1.22 1.58
N ASP A 72 9.14 0.52 0.70
CA ASP A 72 8.54 -0.20 -0.43
C ASP A 72 7.56 -1.29 0.04
N ALA A 73 7.91 -2.01 1.10
CA ALA A 73 7.06 -3.02 1.72
C ALA A 73 5.80 -2.39 2.34
N ALA A 74 5.94 -1.28 3.06
CA ALA A 74 4.82 -0.55 3.63
C ALA A 74 3.86 -0.02 2.56
N VAL A 75 4.39 0.57 1.49
CA VAL A 75 3.60 1.05 0.35
C VAL A 75 2.86 -0.11 -0.33
N THR A 76 3.53 -1.25 -0.54
CA THR A 76 2.91 -2.44 -1.14
C THR A 76 1.80 -3.00 -0.25
N ALA A 77 2.03 -3.05 1.06
CA ALA A 77 1.03 -3.49 2.04
C ALA A 77 -0.16 -2.54 2.15
N ALA A 78 0.04 -1.24 1.86
CA ALA A 78 -1.04 -0.23 1.84
C ALA A 78 -1.94 -0.34 0.59
N THR A 79 -1.54 -1.11 -0.42
CA THR A 79 -2.31 -1.32 -1.66
C THR A 79 -2.74 -2.78 -1.86
N PRO A 80 -3.38 -3.45 -0.88
CA PRO A 80 -3.79 -4.85 -1.04
C PRO A 80 -4.95 -4.96 -2.02
N ILE A 81 -5.12 -6.14 -2.64
CA ILE A 81 -6.36 -6.45 -3.37
C ILE A 81 -7.51 -6.56 -2.36
N ALA A 82 -8.65 -5.95 -2.67
CA ALA A 82 -9.84 -6.04 -1.82
C ALA A 82 -10.28 -7.50 -1.64
N THR A 83 -10.66 -7.85 -0.42
CA THR A 83 -11.28 -9.14 -0.10
C THR A 83 -12.76 -8.95 0.22
N THR A 84 -13.47 -10.02 0.59
CA THR A 84 -14.87 -9.91 1.05
C THR A 84 -15.01 -9.20 2.39
N THR A 85 -13.93 -9.07 3.17
CA THR A 85 -13.94 -8.51 4.52
C THR A 85 -13.01 -7.30 4.69
N ASN A 86 -12.09 -7.06 3.75
CA ASN A 86 -11.10 -5.98 3.82
C ASN A 86 -11.16 -5.15 2.54
N ALA A 87 -11.27 -3.82 2.71
CA ALA A 87 -11.15 -2.89 1.60
C ALA A 87 -9.73 -2.90 1.03
N GLY A 88 -9.61 -2.67 -0.28
CA GLY A 88 -8.35 -2.64 -1.02
C GLY A 88 -8.58 -2.15 -2.45
N LEU A 89 -7.54 -2.25 -3.29
CA LEU A 89 -7.66 -2.01 -4.72
C LEU A 89 -8.45 -3.14 -5.40
N VAL A 90 -9.26 -2.79 -6.40
CA VAL A 90 -9.97 -3.77 -7.23
C VAL A 90 -9.45 -3.64 -8.65
N GLN A 91 -8.86 -4.71 -9.19
CA GLN A 91 -8.51 -4.79 -10.61
C GLN A 91 -9.73 -5.30 -11.39
N ILE A 92 -10.13 -4.57 -12.41
CA ILE A 92 -11.22 -4.95 -13.30
C ILE A 92 -10.63 -5.53 -14.59
N GLY A 93 -11.19 -6.66 -15.04
CA GLY A 93 -10.73 -7.36 -16.24
C GLY A 93 -11.12 -6.69 -17.55
N THR A 94 -10.71 -7.28 -18.67
CA THR A 94 -11.18 -6.86 -19.99
C THR A 94 -12.69 -7.13 -20.10
N ASN A 95 -13.42 -6.26 -20.82
CA ASN A 95 -14.88 -6.26 -21.02
C ASN A 95 -15.76 -5.49 -20.01
N ILE A 96 -15.21 -4.93 -18.94
CA ILE A 96 -15.93 -3.95 -18.10
C ILE A 96 -15.28 -2.59 -18.31
N ASN A 97 -16.03 -1.62 -18.85
CA ASN A 97 -15.52 -0.27 -19.06
C ASN A 97 -15.46 0.48 -17.72
N LEU A 98 -14.33 1.12 -17.46
CA LEU A 98 -14.09 1.92 -16.26
C LEU A 98 -13.83 3.36 -16.72
N ASP A 99 -14.80 4.25 -16.50
CA ASP A 99 -14.65 5.66 -16.83
C ASP A 99 -14.43 6.45 -15.53
N ALA A 100 -13.33 7.19 -15.46
CA ALA A 100 -12.91 7.97 -14.28
C ALA A 100 -12.97 7.20 -12.93
N GLY A 101 -12.71 5.89 -12.95
CA GLY A 101 -12.72 5.05 -11.75
C GLY A 101 -14.11 4.62 -11.26
N VAL A 102 -15.17 4.88 -12.03
CA VAL A 102 -16.53 4.47 -11.68
C VAL A 102 -16.97 3.27 -12.52
N ILE A 103 -17.46 2.22 -11.86
CA ILE A 103 -18.20 1.13 -12.51
C ILE A 103 -19.68 1.52 -12.50
N SER A 104 -20.20 1.90 -13.67
CA SER A 104 -21.63 2.21 -13.82
C SER A 104 -22.39 1.03 -14.43
N LEU A 105 -23.27 0.41 -13.65
CA LEU A 105 -24.15 -0.67 -14.10
C LEU A 105 -25.55 -0.09 -14.40
N HIS A 106 -25.77 0.35 -15.64
CA HIS A 106 -27.08 0.81 -16.10
C HIS A 106 -27.90 -0.35 -16.65
N ASP A 107 -29.23 -0.25 -16.58
CA ASP A 107 -30.10 -1.18 -17.28
C ASP A 107 -29.87 -1.12 -18.79
N ALA A 108 -29.93 -2.27 -19.44
CA ALA A 108 -29.84 -2.34 -20.90
C ALA A 108 -31.01 -1.58 -21.54
N SER A 109 -30.72 -0.81 -22.58
CA SER A 109 -31.73 -0.19 -23.45
C SER A 109 -31.54 -0.68 -24.89
N THR A 110 -32.38 -0.22 -25.81
CA THR A 110 -32.24 -0.55 -27.24
C THR A 110 -30.96 0.01 -27.86
N VAL A 111 -30.30 0.98 -27.22
CA VAL A 111 -29.10 1.66 -27.73
C VAL A 111 -27.87 1.49 -26.83
N ASN A 112 -28.06 1.34 -25.52
CA ASN A 112 -26.96 1.18 -24.56
C ASN A 112 -26.92 -0.24 -24.00
N LYS A 113 -25.75 -0.88 -24.07
CA LYS A 113 -25.48 -2.14 -23.37
C LYS A 113 -25.47 -1.90 -21.85
N GLY A 114 -26.00 -2.85 -21.09
CA GLY A 114 -26.15 -2.73 -19.65
C GLY A 114 -26.50 -4.07 -18.99
N ILE A 115 -26.92 -4.03 -17.73
CA ILE A 115 -27.49 -5.20 -17.05
C ILE A 115 -28.93 -5.45 -17.55
N LEU A 116 -29.28 -6.69 -17.88
CA LEU A 116 -30.64 -7.04 -18.26
C LEU A 116 -31.43 -7.44 -17.02
N LYS A 117 -32.41 -6.63 -16.62
CA LYS A 117 -33.39 -6.98 -15.58
C LYS A 117 -34.60 -7.66 -16.22
N LEU A 118 -34.81 -8.93 -15.90
CA LEU A 118 -36.00 -9.67 -16.35
C LEU A 118 -37.09 -9.62 -15.27
N GLY A 119 -38.22 -9.01 -15.60
CA GLY A 119 -39.51 -9.12 -14.88
C GLY A 119 -40.39 -10.25 -15.41
N SER A 120 -41.54 -10.47 -14.75
CA SER A 120 -42.45 -11.62 -14.97
C SER A 120 -43.09 -11.73 -16.35
N THR A 121 -43.01 -10.69 -17.20
CA THR A 121 -43.66 -10.64 -18.53
C THR A 121 -42.69 -10.46 -19.70
N ASN A 122 -41.39 -10.67 -19.50
CA ASN A 122 -40.40 -10.44 -20.54
C ASN A 122 -40.28 -11.63 -21.51
N THR A 123 -40.51 -11.38 -22.80
CA THR A 123 -40.34 -12.35 -23.89
C THR A 123 -39.00 -12.10 -24.58
N ILE A 124 -38.08 -13.07 -24.54
CA ILE A 124 -36.80 -13.00 -25.26
C ILE A 124 -36.98 -13.68 -26.63
N ALA A 125 -37.12 -12.88 -27.68
CA ALA A 125 -37.56 -13.35 -29.01
C ALA A 125 -36.46 -14.07 -29.85
N ASN A 126 -35.20 -14.06 -29.41
CA ASN A 126 -34.11 -14.76 -30.11
C ASN A 126 -33.10 -15.31 -29.09
N ALA A 127 -33.00 -16.63 -29.05
CA ALA A 127 -32.29 -17.40 -28.05
C ALA A 127 -30.77 -17.09 -28.01
N ALA A 128 -30.35 -16.32 -27.02
CA ALA A 128 -28.95 -16.27 -26.55
C ALA A 128 -28.83 -15.96 -25.05
N VAL A 129 -29.95 -15.81 -24.33
CA VAL A 129 -29.96 -15.57 -22.89
C VAL A 129 -30.28 -16.89 -22.19
N ALA A 130 -29.25 -17.63 -21.79
CA ALA A 130 -29.39 -18.81 -20.94
C ALA A 130 -29.71 -18.37 -19.50
N LEU A 131 -30.98 -18.05 -19.23
CA LEU A 131 -31.46 -17.86 -17.86
C LEU A 131 -31.62 -19.24 -17.21
N VAL A 132 -30.58 -19.72 -16.52
CA VAL A 132 -30.70 -20.92 -15.68
C VAL A 132 -31.48 -20.54 -14.41
N ARG A 133 -32.81 -20.42 -14.55
CA ARG A 133 -33.73 -20.65 -13.44
C ARG A 133 -34.61 -21.81 -13.86
N LYS A 134 -34.44 -22.95 -13.17
CA LYS A 134 -35.20 -24.18 -13.34
C LYS A 134 -36.70 -23.89 -13.13
N THR A 135 -37.42 -23.61 -14.19
CA THR A 135 -38.86 -23.86 -14.29
C THR A 135 -39.13 -24.31 -15.72
N VAL A 136 -39.43 -25.59 -15.87
CA VAL A 136 -39.79 -26.21 -17.14
C VAL A 136 -41.13 -25.62 -17.57
N ILE A 137 -41.16 -24.84 -18.65
CA ILE A 137 -42.43 -24.58 -19.37
C ILE A 137 -42.50 -25.63 -20.46
N THR A 138 -43.15 -26.77 -20.17
CA THR A 138 -43.60 -27.68 -21.20
C THR A 138 -44.99 -27.28 -21.63
N ASN A 139 -45.12 -26.74 -22.84
CA ASN A 139 -46.27 -27.08 -23.68
C ASN A 139 -45.81 -27.25 -25.12
N THR A 140 -45.67 -28.50 -25.54
CA THR A 140 -45.43 -28.85 -26.93
C THR A 140 -46.74 -28.63 -27.68
N VAL A 141 -46.83 -27.57 -28.49
CA VAL A 141 -47.96 -27.37 -29.39
C VAL A 141 -47.83 -28.39 -30.54
N PRO A 142 -48.78 -29.31 -30.76
CA PRO A 142 -48.81 -30.06 -32.01
C PRO A 142 -49.17 -29.09 -33.13
N THR A 143 -48.27 -29.02 -34.11
CA THR A 143 -48.50 -28.39 -35.40
C THR A 143 -49.70 -29.04 -36.08
N THR A 144 -50.78 -28.28 -36.26
CA THR A 144 -51.46 -28.02 -37.56
C THR A 144 -52.89 -27.55 -37.32
N GLY A 145 -53.17 -26.31 -37.72
CA GLY A 145 -54.48 -25.88 -38.23
C GLY A 145 -55.62 -25.72 -37.23
N GLU A 146 -56.20 -24.52 -37.23
CA GLU A 146 -57.43 -24.11 -36.53
C GLU A 146 -57.25 -23.68 -35.06
N ASP A 147 -57.86 -22.54 -34.75
CA ASP A 147 -57.57 -21.64 -33.64
C ASP A 147 -57.48 -22.31 -32.26
N GLY A 148 -56.36 -22.10 -31.58
CA GLY A 148 -56.08 -22.62 -30.25
C GLY A 148 -57.01 -22.05 -29.19
N VAL A 149 -58.14 -22.72 -28.96
CA VAL A 149 -58.99 -22.51 -27.78
C VAL A 149 -58.29 -23.11 -26.56
N ILE A 150 -58.03 -22.26 -25.56
CA ILE A 150 -57.49 -22.66 -24.26
C ILE A 150 -58.63 -23.27 -23.44
N TYR A 151 -58.57 -24.58 -23.20
CA TYR A 151 -59.48 -25.25 -22.28
C TYR A 151 -58.90 -25.24 -20.87
N PHE A 152 -59.59 -24.61 -19.92
CA PHE A 152 -59.36 -24.80 -18.50
C PHE A 152 -60.20 -25.98 -18.03
N VAL A 153 -59.56 -27.09 -17.67
CA VAL A 153 -60.22 -28.19 -16.94
C VAL A 153 -60.10 -27.86 -15.46
N TYR A 154 -61.24 -27.65 -14.79
CA TYR A 154 -61.32 -27.65 -13.34
C TYR A 154 -61.69 -29.06 -12.90
N GLU A 155 -60.82 -29.73 -12.17
CA GLU A 155 -61.20 -30.94 -11.43
C GLU A 155 -61.89 -30.51 -10.12
N LEU A 156 -63.02 -31.18 -9.80
CA LEU A 156 -63.71 -31.08 -8.52
C LEU A 156 -62.95 -31.86 -7.43
#